data_AF-A0A9K3LTE7-F1
#
_entry.id   AF-A0A9K3LTE7-F1
#
_cell.length_a   1.000
_cell.length_b   1.000
_cell.length_c   1.000
_cell.angle_alpha   90.00
_cell.angle_beta   90.00
_cell.angle_gamma   90.00
#
_symmetry.space_group_name_H-M   'P 1'
#
loop_
_entity.id
_entity.type
_entity.pdbx_description
1 polymer ?
#
loop_
_entity_poly.entity_id
_entity_poly.type
_entity_poly.pdbx_seq_one_letter_code
_entity_poly.pdbx_strand_id
1 'polypeptide(L)'
;MGTHESQSLFWERHIGLSRPFWRFAHPHLTQILDQSFFQQYTPEDVYKAVNRVSRSLIRVEADELTYPLHVILRYNIEKDVIAGKLHVKDIATRWNQDMKLLLNIDVPTDDKGALQDVHWSGLAFGYFPTYLIGAIAAAQLYHYCAMDIPDIERKIESGDFVPIKDWLKEKVHRHGRRYPSLDAMLEEQLGEALNPKYFIDYLTTKYSELYQILVTITVQRKLTILRPKARSIHKGQPSTIKYLEDAVVGHAIEMRQLREAIDRAKEWLLETRPILSAPNVFKEYTINMDQAPLPFSLASSTTLELEGEKTVTIRQTENSKTRCTVSLTITADGRKLKPMIIFKSQRGAGRLRPENLQPASIETTWCSAVNTMPGKTRKT
;
A
#
# COMPACT_ATOMS: atom_id res chain seq x y z
N MET A 1 13.34 3.88 2.92
CA MET A 1 12.19 3.39 2.14
C MET A 1 11.07 4.39 2.00
N GLY A 2 10.59 4.99 3.09
CA GLY A 2 9.54 6.01 3.00
C GLY A 2 9.77 7.06 1.92
N THR A 3 11.00 7.58 1.76
CA THR A 3 11.33 8.50 0.65
C THR A 3 11.12 7.88 -0.73
N HIS A 4 11.52 6.64 -0.96
CA HIS A 4 11.37 5.99 -2.27
C HIS A 4 9.91 5.68 -2.57
N GLU A 5 9.19 5.11 -1.59
CA GLU A 5 7.77 4.83 -1.69
C GLU A 5 6.94 6.11 -1.87
N SER A 6 7.39 7.23 -1.29
CA SER A 6 6.73 8.51 -1.52
C SER A 6 6.75 8.91 -3.00
N GLN A 7 7.76 8.51 -3.77
CA GLN A 7 7.84 8.84 -5.19
C GLN A 7 6.89 7.97 -6.02
N SER A 8 6.83 6.66 -5.75
CA SER A 8 5.85 5.79 -6.42
C SER A 8 4.43 6.24 -6.13
N LEU A 9 4.10 6.46 -4.85
CA LEU A 9 2.76 6.88 -4.43
C LEU A 9 2.43 8.32 -4.85
N PHE A 10 3.41 9.21 -4.99
CA PHE A 10 3.18 10.53 -5.58
C PHE A 10 2.62 10.40 -7.01
N TRP A 11 3.31 9.65 -7.86
CA TRP A 11 2.89 9.49 -9.26
C TRP A 11 1.63 8.62 -9.39
N GLU A 12 1.50 7.57 -8.58
CA GLU A 12 0.32 6.71 -8.62
C GLU A 12 -0.91 7.45 -8.08
N ARG A 13 -0.87 7.93 -6.84
CA ARG A 13 -2.06 8.37 -6.10
C ARG A 13 -2.38 9.85 -6.30
N HIS A 14 -1.36 10.70 -6.28
CA HIS A 14 -1.57 12.15 -6.39
C HIS A 14 -1.63 12.63 -7.85
N ILE A 15 -0.98 11.92 -8.78
CA ILE A 15 -1.10 12.19 -10.22
C ILE A 15 -2.09 11.21 -10.86
N GLY A 16 -1.76 9.92 -10.91
CA GLY A 16 -2.52 8.90 -11.66
C GLY A 16 -3.96 8.66 -11.19
N LEU A 17 -4.26 8.87 -9.91
CA LEU A 17 -5.62 8.77 -9.37
C LEU A 17 -6.32 10.12 -9.22
N SER A 18 -5.76 11.20 -9.77
CA SER A 18 -6.36 12.53 -9.73
C SER A 18 -7.36 12.76 -10.85
N ARG A 19 -8.37 13.61 -10.61
CA ARG A 19 -9.32 14.05 -11.64
C ARG A 19 -8.64 14.65 -12.88
N PRO A 20 -7.69 15.60 -12.79
CA PRO A 20 -7.06 16.17 -13.98
C PRO A 20 -6.30 15.13 -14.81
N PHE A 21 -5.71 14.11 -14.18
CA PHE A 21 -5.03 13.04 -14.93
C PHE A 21 -6.02 12.23 -15.77
N TRP A 22 -7.22 11.93 -15.26
CA TRP A 22 -8.21 11.19 -16.06
C TRP A 22 -8.80 12.02 -17.18
N ARG A 23 -8.86 13.35 -17.06
CA ARG A 23 -9.18 14.23 -18.19
C ARG A 23 -8.12 14.17 -19.29
N PHE A 24 -6.85 14.09 -18.91
CA PHE A 24 -5.73 13.88 -19.83
C PHE A 24 -5.73 12.47 -20.47
N ALA A 25 -5.82 11.42 -19.66
CA ALA A 25 -5.60 10.05 -20.09
C ALA A 25 -6.78 9.46 -20.87
N HIS A 26 -8.01 9.87 -20.54
CA HIS A 26 -9.22 9.28 -21.11
C HIS A 26 -9.28 9.35 -22.66
N PRO A 27 -9.00 10.50 -23.32
CA PRO A 27 -8.91 10.56 -24.79
C PRO A 27 -7.88 9.62 -25.43
N HIS A 28 -6.82 9.26 -24.69
CA HIS A 28 -5.81 8.32 -25.19
C HIS A 28 -6.24 6.86 -25.02
N LEU A 29 -6.97 6.54 -23.94
CA LEU A 29 -7.49 5.19 -23.71
C LEU A 29 -8.52 4.79 -24.76
N THR A 30 -9.39 5.72 -25.17
CA THR A 30 -10.35 5.46 -26.25
C THR A 30 -9.67 5.21 -27.59
N GLN A 31 -8.43 5.66 -27.81
CA GLN A 31 -7.71 5.41 -29.07
C GLN A 31 -7.03 4.03 -29.10
N ILE A 32 -6.63 3.50 -27.93
CA ILE A 32 -5.78 2.31 -27.81
C ILE A 32 -6.59 1.06 -27.44
N LEU A 33 -7.60 1.21 -26.60
CA LEU A 33 -8.44 0.11 -26.10
C LEU A 33 -9.75 0.05 -26.86
N ASP A 34 -10.55 -1.00 -26.63
CA ASP A 34 -11.85 -1.18 -27.27
C ASP A 34 -12.69 0.10 -27.17
N GLN A 35 -12.79 0.78 -28.32
CA GLN A 35 -13.44 2.07 -28.46
C GLN A 35 -14.88 2.02 -27.96
N SER A 36 -15.58 0.91 -28.19
CA SER A 36 -16.99 0.77 -27.84
C SER A 36 -17.22 0.77 -26.33
N PHE A 37 -16.30 0.17 -25.56
CA PHE A 37 -16.43 0.09 -24.11
C PHE A 37 -16.11 1.42 -23.42
N PHE A 38 -15.08 2.14 -23.85
CA PHE A 38 -14.65 3.38 -23.17
C PHE A 38 -15.43 4.61 -23.63
N GLN A 39 -16.01 4.62 -24.84
CA GLN A 39 -16.82 5.76 -25.31
C GLN A 39 -18.10 5.99 -24.51
N GLN A 40 -18.61 4.98 -23.80
CA GLN A 40 -19.82 5.12 -22.97
C GLN A 40 -19.55 5.79 -21.61
N TYR A 41 -18.28 5.96 -21.23
CA TYR A 41 -17.89 6.53 -19.94
C TYR A 41 -17.24 7.90 -20.15
N THR A 42 -17.48 8.82 -19.21
CA THR A 42 -16.78 10.11 -19.17
C THR A 42 -15.48 9.99 -18.38
N PRO A 43 -14.53 10.94 -18.52
CA PRO A 43 -13.35 11.00 -17.66
C PRO A 43 -13.70 11.00 -16.15
N GLU A 44 -14.83 11.61 -15.78
CA GLU A 44 -15.30 11.66 -14.39
C GLU A 44 -15.78 10.28 -13.92
N ASP A 45 -16.41 9.47 -14.79
CA ASP A 45 -16.84 8.11 -14.45
C ASP A 45 -15.63 7.21 -14.18
N VAL A 46 -14.58 7.33 -15.00
CA VAL A 46 -13.35 6.58 -14.79
C VAL A 46 -12.63 7.04 -13.52
N TYR A 47 -12.53 8.35 -13.28
CA TYR A 47 -11.99 8.91 -12.03
C TYR A 47 -12.71 8.34 -10.80
N LYS A 48 -14.05 8.28 -10.81
CA LYS A 48 -14.83 7.67 -9.72
C LYS A 48 -14.56 6.17 -9.59
N ALA A 49 -14.48 5.44 -10.70
CA ALA A 49 -14.29 4.00 -10.71
C ALA A 49 -12.93 3.58 -10.14
N VAL A 50 -11.85 4.27 -10.52
CA VAL A 50 -10.50 3.93 -10.04
C VAL A 50 -10.25 4.35 -8.59
N ASN A 51 -11.06 5.27 -8.05
CA ASN A 51 -11.02 5.71 -6.66
C ASN A 51 -12.06 5.01 -5.78
N ARG A 52 -12.58 3.85 -6.21
CA ARG A 52 -13.52 3.08 -5.41
C ARG A 52 -12.86 2.58 -4.12
N VAL A 53 -13.54 2.81 -3.01
CA VAL A 53 -13.18 2.33 -1.68
C VAL A 53 -13.94 1.05 -1.36
N SER A 54 -13.23 0.06 -0.83
CA SER A 54 -13.86 -1.15 -0.28
C SER A 54 -12.97 -1.85 0.73
N ARG A 55 -13.58 -2.34 1.80
CA ARG A 55 -12.95 -3.27 2.73
C ARG A 55 -12.52 -4.53 1.97
N SER A 56 -11.24 -4.85 1.98
CA SER A 56 -10.69 -6.01 1.29
C SER A 56 -9.67 -6.76 2.15
N LEU A 57 -9.36 -8.01 1.78
CA LEU A 57 -8.42 -8.86 2.51
C LEU A 57 -6.95 -8.54 2.20
N ILE A 58 -6.67 -8.14 0.95
CA ILE A 58 -5.34 -8.16 0.35
C ILE A 58 -4.75 -6.75 0.34
N ARG A 59 -3.68 -6.54 1.10
CA ARG A 59 -3.05 -5.21 1.27
C ARG A 59 -2.63 -4.56 -0.05
N VAL A 60 -2.07 -5.33 -0.98
CA VAL A 60 -1.56 -4.80 -2.26
C VAL A 60 -2.68 -4.42 -3.24
N GLU A 61 -3.93 -4.77 -2.93
CA GLU A 61 -5.13 -4.45 -3.71
C GLU A 61 -6.02 -3.41 -2.98
N ALA A 62 -5.61 -2.96 -1.79
CA ALA A 62 -6.39 -2.05 -0.96
C ALA A 62 -6.36 -0.61 -1.49
N ASP A 63 -7.50 0.08 -1.36
CA ASP A 63 -7.67 1.47 -1.76
C ASP A 63 -6.94 2.47 -0.82
N GLU A 64 -6.87 3.74 -1.18
CA GLU A 64 -6.10 4.75 -0.42
C GLU A 64 -6.58 4.95 1.03
N LEU A 65 -7.87 4.70 1.33
CA LEU A 65 -8.43 4.84 2.69
C LEU A 65 -8.20 3.60 3.54
N THR A 66 -8.33 2.40 2.96
CA THR A 66 -8.21 1.14 3.70
C THR A 66 -6.78 0.62 3.79
N TYR A 67 -5.91 0.98 2.83
CA TYR A 67 -4.50 0.58 2.78
C TYR A 67 -3.72 0.86 4.08
N PRO A 68 -3.82 2.04 4.72
CA PRO A 68 -3.14 2.30 6.00
C PRO A 68 -3.48 1.30 7.10
N LEU A 69 -4.72 0.79 7.13
CA LEU A 69 -5.19 -0.16 8.13
C LEU A 69 -4.45 -1.49 8.05
N HIS A 70 -4.18 -1.96 6.83
CA HIS A 70 -3.40 -3.17 6.60
C HIS A 70 -1.95 -3.01 7.08
N VAL A 71 -1.36 -1.82 6.92
CA VAL A 71 -0.02 -1.52 7.41
C VAL A 71 0.02 -1.47 8.94
N ILE A 72 -0.94 -0.78 9.56
CA ILE A 72 -1.07 -0.67 11.03
C ILE A 72 -1.22 -2.05 11.67
N LEU A 73 -2.05 -2.92 11.09
CA LEU A 73 -2.22 -4.29 11.56
C LEU A 73 -0.87 -5.03 11.67
N ARG A 74 -0.08 -4.98 10.59
CA ARG A 74 1.21 -5.68 10.54
C ARG A 74 2.21 -5.07 11.52
N TYR A 75 2.27 -3.75 11.60
CA TYR A 75 3.11 -3.08 12.57
C TYR A 75 2.78 -3.50 14.01
N ASN A 76 1.50 -3.53 14.38
CA ASN A 76 1.09 -3.91 15.74
C ASN A 76 1.53 -5.33 16.08
N ILE A 77 1.40 -6.26 15.13
CA ILE A 77 1.90 -7.63 15.28
C ILE A 77 3.43 -7.64 15.42
N GLU A 78 4.16 -6.95 14.56
CA GLU A 78 5.62 -6.86 14.63
C GLU A 78 6.09 -6.29 15.98
N LYS A 79 5.47 -5.20 16.45
CA LYS A 79 5.76 -4.56 17.72
C LYS A 79 5.61 -5.55 18.87
N ASP A 80 4.49 -6.28 18.91
CA ASP A 80 4.21 -7.21 20.01
C ASP A 80 5.10 -8.46 19.95
N VAL A 81 5.44 -8.97 18.77
CA VAL A 81 6.40 -10.08 18.61
C VAL A 81 7.79 -9.66 19.11
N ILE A 82 8.29 -8.51 18.65
CA ILE A 82 9.62 -8.00 19.02
C ILE A 82 9.71 -7.68 20.52
N ALA A 83 8.62 -7.15 21.10
CA ALA A 83 8.53 -6.88 22.53
C ALA A 83 8.34 -8.14 23.40
N GLY A 84 8.25 -9.34 22.80
CA GLY A 84 7.99 -10.59 23.51
C GLY A 84 6.58 -10.71 24.09
N LYS A 85 5.64 -9.86 23.66
CA LYS A 85 4.23 -9.83 24.09
C LYS A 85 3.34 -10.78 23.29
N LEU A 86 3.78 -11.20 22.10
CA LEU A 86 3.08 -12.13 21.22
C LEU A 86 4.00 -13.27 20.79
N HIS A 87 3.58 -14.51 21.00
CA HIS A 87 4.30 -15.67 20.47
C HIS A 87 4.00 -15.87 18.98
N VAL A 88 5.00 -16.33 18.22
CA VAL A 88 4.89 -16.53 16.76
C VAL A 88 3.71 -17.45 16.37
N LYS A 89 3.45 -18.50 17.16
CA LYS A 89 2.35 -19.43 16.93
C LYS A 89 0.96 -18.77 16.99
N ASP A 90 0.85 -17.62 17.66
CA ASP A 90 -0.41 -16.93 17.91
C ASP A 90 -0.65 -15.78 16.90
N ILE A 91 0.26 -15.57 15.95
CA ILE A 91 0.17 -14.50 14.94
C ILE A 91 -1.11 -14.62 14.10
N ALA A 92 -1.49 -15.83 13.66
CA ALA A 92 -2.69 -16.02 12.84
C ALA A 92 -3.96 -15.62 13.60
N THR A 93 -4.04 -15.97 14.88
CA THR A 93 -5.17 -15.58 15.75
C THR A 93 -5.22 -14.06 15.93
N ARG A 94 -4.09 -13.42 16.24
CA ARG A 94 -4.00 -11.96 16.37
C ARG A 94 -4.35 -11.25 15.07
N TRP A 95 -3.88 -11.77 13.93
CA TRP A 95 -4.20 -11.23 12.61
C TRP A 95 -5.70 -11.20 12.36
N ASN A 96 -6.40 -12.30 12.63
CA ASN A 96 -7.83 -12.40 12.39
C ASN A 96 -8.62 -11.43 13.30
N GLN A 97 -8.18 -11.26 14.55
CA GLN A 97 -8.74 -10.26 15.47
C GLN A 97 -8.55 -8.83 14.96
N ASP A 98 -7.34 -8.48 14.53
CA ASP A 98 -7.03 -7.14 14.04
C ASP A 98 -7.73 -6.85 12.69
N MET A 99 -7.84 -7.83 11.79
CA MET A 99 -8.62 -7.70 10.54
C MET A 99 -10.10 -7.44 10.83
N LYS A 100 -10.67 -8.14 11.81
CA LYS A 100 -12.05 -7.91 12.23
C LYS A 100 -12.22 -6.54 12.88
N LEU A 101 -11.29 -6.14 13.75
CA LEU A 101 -11.35 -4.86 14.47
C LEU A 101 -11.19 -3.66 13.53
N LEU A 102 -10.21 -3.70 12.62
CA LEU A 102 -9.82 -2.57 11.79
C LEU A 102 -10.66 -2.48 10.51
N LEU A 103 -10.94 -3.62 9.88
CA LEU A 103 -11.58 -3.69 8.56
C LEU A 103 -12.96 -4.35 8.60
N ASN A 104 -13.39 -4.91 9.73
CA ASN A 104 -14.63 -5.69 9.84
C ASN A 104 -14.70 -6.87 8.84
N ILE A 105 -13.58 -7.55 8.63
CA ILE A 105 -13.49 -8.71 7.73
C ILE A 105 -13.14 -9.97 8.52
N ASP A 106 -13.91 -11.04 8.25
CA ASP A 106 -13.57 -12.38 8.71
C ASP A 106 -12.59 -13.02 7.72
N VAL A 107 -11.44 -13.47 8.23
CA VAL A 107 -10.39 -14.08 7.42
C VAL A 107 -10.72 -15.56 7.22
N PRO A 108 -10.93 -16.03 5.98
CA PRO A 108 -11.39 -17.40 5.75
C PRO A 108 -10.27 -18.44 5.93
N THR A 109 -9.03 -18.08 5.62
CA THR A 109 -7.88 -18.97 5.58
C THR A 109 -6.58 -18.20 5.76
N ASP A 110 -5.54 -18.83 6.31
CA ASP A 110 -4.26 -18.17 6.60
C ASP A 110 -3.53 -17.66 5.35
N ASP A 111 -3.73 -18.26 4.17
CA ASP A 111 -3.17 -17.77 2.90
C ASP A 111 -3.76 -16.42 2.46
N LYS A 112 -4.97 -16.11 2.92
CA LYS A 112 -5.61 -14.79 2.80
C LYS A 112 -5.46 -13.95 4.07
N GLY A 113 -4.85 -14.52 5.10
CA GLY A 113 -4.57 -13.93 6.40
C GLY A 113 -3.07 -13.64 6.58
N ALA A 114 -2.50 -14.14 7.68
CA ALA A 114 -1.12 -13.88 8.07
C ALA A 114 -0.05 -14.35 7.06
N LEU A 115 -0.39 -15.23 6.12
CA LEU A 115 0.54 -15.72 5.09
C LEU A 115 0.40 -14.98 3.75
N GLN A 116 -0.41 -13.92 3.67
CA GLN A 116 -0.62 -13.19 2.41
C GLN A 116 0.62 -12.44 1.91
N ASP A 117 1.51 -12.03 2.83
CA ASP A 117 2.72 -11.26 2.53
C ASP A 117 3.99 -12.08 2.84
N VAL A 118 5.02 -11.88 2.01
CA VAL A 118 6.30 -12.58 2.11
C VAL A 118 7.29 -11.90 3.08
N HIS A 119 6.98 -10.71 3.58
CA HIS A 119 7.93 -9.89 4.35
C HIS A 119 8.49 -10.59 5.58
N TRP A 120 7.64 -11.23 6.39
CA TRP A 120 8.08 -11.92 7.60
C TRP A 120 8.90 -13.19 7.31
N SER A 121 8.61 -13.90 6.22
CA SER A 121 9.45 -15.04 5.82
C SER A 121 10.82 -14.60 5.28
N GLY A 122 10.92 -13.36 4.78
CA GLY A 122 12.18 -12.69 4.43
C GLY A 122 12.85 -11.92 5.58
N LEU A 123 12.38 -12.06 6.82
CA LEU A 123 12.85 -11.32 8.01
C LEU A 123 12.80 -9.78 7.87
N ALA A 124 11.93 -9.26 7.01
CA ALA A 124 11.75 -7.82 6.81
C ALA A 124 10.84 -7.20 7.88
N PHE A 125 11.23 -7.30 9.16
CA PHE A 125 10.54 -6.68 10.29
C PHE A 125 10.83 -5.17 10.36
N GLY A 126 9.82 -4.37 10.74
CA GLY A 126 9.91 -2.91 10.70
C GLY A 126 9.81 -2.33 9.29
N TYR A 127 9.53 -3.17 8.28
CA TYR A 127 9.46 -2.76 6.88
C TYR A 127 8.09 -2.18 6.51
N PHE A 128 7.00 -2.81 6.94
CA PHE A 128 5.64 -2.36 6.64
C PHE A 128 5.35 -0.90 6.98
N PRO A 129 5.68 -0.42 8.19
CA PRO A 129 5.93 1.00 8.47
C PRO A 129 6.23 1.93 7.29
N THR A 130 7.22 1.57 6.50
CA THR A 130 7.79 2.45 5.49
C THR A 130 6.84 2.73 4.34
N TYR A 131 5.85 1.86 4.11
CA TYR A 131 4.79 2.08 3.14
C TYR A 131 3.87 3.25 3.53
N LEU A 132 3.43 3.27 4.80
CA LEU A 132 2.54 4.33 5.28
C LEU A 132 3.30 5.66 5.41
N ILE A 133 4.57 5.64 5.82
CA ILE A 133 5.44 6.83 5.74
C ILE A 133 5.51 7.34 4.31
N GLY A 134 5.66 6.44 3.32
CA GLY A 134 5.67 6.82 1.91
C GLY A 134 4.41 7.54 1.48
N ALA A 135 3.24 7.00 1.84
CA ALA A 135 1.96 7.63 1.52
C ALA A 135 1.80 9.01 2.16
N ILE A 136 2.24 9.16 3.42
CA ILE A 136 2.19 10.44 4.13
C ILE A 136 3.12 11.47 3.50
N ALA A 137 4.35 11.07 3.21
CA ALA A 137 5.33 11.92 2.56
C ALA A 137 4.91 12.32 1.15
N ALA A 138 4.28 11.42 0.39
CA ALA A 138 3.75 11.72 -0.94
C ALA A 138 2.72 12.85 -0.90
N ALA A 139 1.80 12.82 0.07
CA ALA A 139 0.79 13.86 0.22
C ALA A 139 1.38 15.21 0.64
N GLN A 140 2.36 15.20 1.56
CA GLN A 140 3.07 16.43 1.95
C GLN A 140 3.88 17.00 0.77
N LEU A 141 4.60 16.15 0.03
CA LEU A 141 5.33 16.58 -1.17
C LEU A 141 4.38 17.15 -2.23
N TYR A 142 3.23 16.52 -2.46
CA TYR A 142 2.24 17.02 -3.41
C TYR A 142 1.68 18.37 -2.99
N HIS A 143 1.42 18.57 -1.70
CA HIS A 143 0.96 19.86 -1.18
C HIS A 143 1.93 21.00 -1.52
N TYR A 144 3.22 20.83 -1.19
CA TYR A 144 4.23 21.84 -1.49
C TYR A 144 4.49 21.99 -3.00
N CYS A 145 4.48 20.89 -3.75
CA CYS A 145 4.59 20.93 -5.20
C CYS A 145 3.45 21.75 -5.84
N ALA A 146 2.22 21.58 -5.35
CA ALA A 146 1.05 22.34 -5.82
C ALA A 146 1.10 23.82 -5.42
N MET A 147 1.75 24.16 -4.30
CA MET A 147 2.00 25.56 -3.92
C MET A 147 3.06 26.23 -4.79
N ASP A 148 4.15 25.51 -5.09
CA ASP A 148 5.30 26.03 -5.84
C ASP A 148 5.04 26.08 -7.36
N ILE A 149 4.11 25.26 -7.87
CA ILE A 149 3.74 25.20 -9.29
C ILE A 149 2.33 25.75 -9.48
N PRO A 150 2.19 27.01 -9.93
CA PRO A 150 0.89 27.57 -10.29
C PRO A 150 0.21 26.72 -11.36
N ASP A 151 -1.12 26.58 -11.24
CA ASP A 151 -1.97 25.84 -12.19
C ASP A 151 -1.55 24.36 -12.41
N ILE A 152 -0.99 23.70 -11.38
CA ILE A 152 -0.54 22.29 -11.47
C ILE A 152 -1.61 21.35 -12.05
N GLU A 153 -2.88 21.53 -11.70
CA GLU A 153 -3.97 20.70 -12.25
C GLU A 153 -4.15 20.89 -13.75
N ARG A 154 -4.05 22.13 -14.26
CA ARG A 154 -4.12 22.41 -15.70
C ARG A 154 -2.95 21.77 -16.43
N LYS A 155 -1.76 21.78 -15.81
CA LYS A 155 -0.57 21.12 -16.37
C LYS A 155 -0.77 19.61 -16.49
N ILE A 156 -1.26 18.97 -15.43
CA ILE A 156 -1.62 17.54 -15.43
C ILE A 156 -2.66 17.24 -16.52
N GLU A 157 -3.73 18.04 -16.62
CA GLU A 157 -4.79 17.89 -17.62
C GLU A 157 -4.29 18.05 -19.07
N SER A 158 -3.22 18.83 -19.28
CA SER A 158 -2.56 18.99 -20.57
C SER A 158 -1.44 17.97 -20.86
N GLY A 159 -1.12 17.09 -19.91
CA GLY A 159 0.00 16.15 -20.02
C GLY A 159 1.39 16.77 -19.81
N ASP A 160 1.47 18.02 -19.34
CA ASP A 160 2.73 18.71 -19.01
C ASP A 160 3.25 18.28 -17.62
N PHE A 161 3.89 17.12 -17.57
CA PHE A 161 4.46 16.57 -16.32
C PHE A 161 5.89 17.04 -16.03
N VAL A 162 6.52 17.78 -16.95
CA VAL A 162 7.93 18.20 -16.83
C VAL A 162 8.15 19.09 -15.59
N PRO A 163 7.33 20.12 -15.33
CA PRO A 163 7.50 20.95 -14.14
C PRO A 163 7.43 20.16 -12.82
N ILE A 164 6.52 19.19 -12.73
CA ILE A 164 6.35 18.34 -11.54
C ILE A 164 7.59 17.45 -11.35
N LYS A 165 8.05 16.80 -12.42
CA LYS A 165 9.25 15.98 -12.40
C LYS A 165 10.49 16.79 -12.00
N ASP A 166 10.64 17.99 -12.55
CA ASP A 166 11.79 18.85 -12.27
C ASP A 166 11.75 19.39 -10.84
N TRP A 167 10.56 19.70 -10.31
CA TRP A 167 10.37 20.04 -8.90
C TRP A 167 10.79 18.89 -7.98
N LEU A 168 10.35 17.66 -8.25
CA LEU A 168 10.75 16.46 -7.48
C LEU A 168 12.26 16.19 -7.61
N LYS A 169 12.83 16.39 -8.81
CA LYS A 169 14.27 16.27 -9.03
C LYS A 169 15.05 17.22 -8.13
N GLU A 170 14.58 18.46 -8.04
CA GLU A 170 15.27 19.52 -7.30
C GLU A 170 15.07 19.41 -5.79
N LYS A 171 13.85 19.12 -5.34
CA LYS A 171 13.51 19.02 -3.91
C LYS A 171 13.83 17.67 -3.29
N VAL A 172 13.91 16.60 -4.08
CA VAL A 172 14.06 15.23 -3.57
C VAL A 172 15.24 14.50 -4.21
N HIS A 173 15.19 14.25 -5.53
CA HIS A 173 16.05 13.23 -6.14
C HIS A 173 17.54 13.59 -6.15
N ARG A 174 17.87 14.86 -6.41
CA ARG A 174 19.27 15.32 -6.50
C ARG A 174 20.06 15.13 -5.22
N HIS A 175 19.38 15.03 -4.08
CA HIS A 175 20.02 14.94 -2.77
C HIS A 175 20.45 13.52 -2.43
N GLY A 176 19.87 12.50 -3.06
CA GLY A 176 20.21 11.09 -2.82
C GLY A 176 20.19 10.75 -1.32
N ARG A 177 21.34 10.37 -0.77
CA ARG A 177 21.53 10.05 0.66
C ARG A 177 22.22 11.18 1.46
N ARG A 178 22.20 12.41 0.96
CA ARG A 178 22.83 13.57 1.64
C ARG A 178 22.27 13.80 3.04
N TYR A 179 20.96 13.66 3.21
CA TYR A 179 20.30 13.86 4.50
C TYR A 179 20.26 12.56 5.31
N PRO A 180 20.40 12.64 6.65
CA PRO A 180 20.43 11.46 7.52
C PRO A 180 19.05 10.80 7.69
N SER A 181 17.96 11.51 7.43
CA SER A 181 16.59 11.02 7.55
C SER A 181 15.64 11.70 6.56
N LEU A 182 14.44 11.14 6.40
CA LEU A 182 13.36 11.78 5.65
C LEU A 182 12.97 13.12 6.29
N ASP A 183 12.82 13.18 7.62
CA ASP A 183 12.52 14.43 8.34
C ASP A 183 13.55 15.51 8.03
N ALA A 184 14.85 15.20 8.12
CA ALA A 184 15.91 16.18 7.87
C ALA A 184 15.89 16.69 6.43
N MET A 185 15.51 15.84 5.46
CA MET A 185 15.33 16.28 4.08
C MET A 185 14.09 17.18 3.94
N LEU A 186 12.96 16.82 4.55
CA LEU A 186 11.72 17.61 4.49
C LEU A 186 11.89 18.96 5.20
N GLU A 187 12.54 19.00 6.37
CA GLU A 187 12.83 20.22 7.11
C GLU A 187 13.65 21.19 6.27
N GLU A 188 14.72 20.69 5.63
CA GLU A 188 15.58 21.53 4.79
C GLU A 188 14.88 21.98 3.49
N GLN A 189 14.08 21.11 2.87
CA GLN A 189 13.53 21.36 1.52
C GLN A 189 12.16 22.03 1.52
N LEU A 190 11.37 21.80 2.57
CA LEU A 190 9.97 22.22 2.72
C LEU A 190 9.74 23.08 3.98
N GLY A 191 10.70 23.14 4.91
CA GLY A 191 10.61 23.95 6.13
C GLY A 191 9.94 23.27 7.32
N GLU A 192 9.58 21.99 7.22
CA GLU A 192 9.01 21.21 8.32
C GLU A 192 9.30 19.70 8.18
N ALA A 193 9.22 18.97 9.29
CA ALA A 193 9.35 17.52 9.32
C ALA A 193 8.14 16.80 8.68
N LEU A 194 8.18 15.47 8.65
CA LEU A 194 7.06 14.67 8.15
C LEU A 194 5.77 14.99 8.93
N ASN A 195 4.75 15.45 8.21
CA ASN A 195 3.51 15.93 8.80
C ASN A 195 2.29 15.16 8.25
N PRO A 196 1.64 14.29 9.06
CA PRO A 196 0.50 13.49 8.62
C PRO A 196 -0.75 14.31 8.30
N LYS A 197 -0.78 15.60 8.65
CA LYS A 197 -1.91 16.49 8.35
C LYS A 197 -2.23 16.53 6.85
N TYR A 198 -1.21 16.64 5.99
CA TYR A 198 -1.41 16.73 4.54
C TYR A 198 -2.05 15.49 3.94
N PHE A 199 -1.67 14.32 4.44
CA PHE A 199 -2.29 13.05 4.04
C PHE A 199 -3.76 12.98 4.44
N ILE A 200 -4.07 13.39 5.68
CA ILE A 200 -5.45 13.41 6.19
C ILE A 200 -6.30 14.41 5.40
N ASP A 201 -5.80 15.63 5.17
CA ASP A 201 -6.51 16.65 4.41
C ASP A 201 -6.77 16.19 2.98
N TYR A 202 -5.75 15.64 2.29
CA TYR A 202 -5.86 15.12 0.94
C TYR A 202 -6.96 14.04 0.84
N LEU A 203 -6.91 13.02 1.70
CA LEU A 203 -7.91 11.96 1.71
C LEU A 203 -9.30 12.50 2.07
N THR A 204 -9.38 13.37 3.07
CA THR A 204 -10.65 13.96 3.52
C THR A 204 -11.28 14.73 2.37
N THR A 205 -10.56 15.65 1.74
CA THR A 205 -11.08 16.46 0.64
C THR A 205 -11.50 15.58 -0.54
N LYS A 206 -10.60 14.71 -1.02
CA LYS A 206 -10.85 13.86 -2.20
C LYS A 206 -12.08 12.96 -2.01
N TYR A 207 -12.14 12.25 -0.88
CA TYR A 207 -13.19 11.26 -0.67
C TYR A 207 -14.51 11.87 -0.18
N SER A 208 -14.48 13.03 0.49
CA SER A 208 -15.71 13.77 0.80
C SER A 208 -16.39 14.27 -0.47
N GLU A 209 -15.61 14.74 -1.45
CA GLU A 209 -16.13 15.16 -2.73
C GLU A 209 -16.67 13.97 -3.54
N LEU A 210 -15.86 12.91 -3.70
CA LEU A 210 -16.22 11.72 -4.47
C LEU A 210 -17.51 11.04 -3.99
N TYR A 211 -17.66 10.93 -2.67
CA TYR A 211 -18.80 10.24 -2.05
C TYR A 211 -19.88 11.20 -1.54
N GLN A 212 -19.75 12.50 -1.81
CA GLN A 212 -20.69 13.55 -1.38
C GLN A 212 -20.97 13.52 0.13
N ILE A 213 -19.93 13.26 0.91
CA ILE A 213 -20.01 13.18 2.37
C ILE A 213 -19.85 14.58 2.94
N LEU A 214 -20.82 15.06 3.70
CA LEU A 214 -20.72 16.30 4.46
C LEU A 214 -19.72 16.12 5.62
N VAL A 215 -18.45 16.46 5.39
CA VAL A 215 -17.49 16.55 6.49
C VAL A 215 -17.67 17.89 7.18
N THR A 216 -18.45 17.89 8.26
CA THR A 216 -18.43 18.99 9.22
C THR A 216 -17.11 18.90 9.96
N ILE A 217 -16.10 19.66 9.52
CA ILE A 217 -14.89 19.88 10.31
C ILE A 217 -15.31 20.73 11.51
N THR A 218 -15.71 20.08 12.60
CA THR A 218 -15.85 20.75 13.89
C THR A 218 -14.45 21.12 14.36
N VAL A 219 -13.94 22.26 13.89
CA VAL A 219 -12.97 23.01 14.67
C VAL A 219 -13.69 23.34 15.96
N GLN A 220 -13.25 22.81 17.11
CA GLN A 220 -13.75 23.24 18.41
C GLN A 220 -13.36 24.72 18.62
N ARG A 221 -14.10 25.63 17.99
CA ARG A 221 -14.38 26.94 18.57
C ARG A 221 -15.74 26.82 19.21
N LYS A 222 -15.79 26.99 20.54
CA LYS A 222 -17.03 27.17 21.32
C LYS A 222 -17.95 28.11 20.54
N LEU A 223 -18.97 27.57 19.89
CA LEU A 223 -20.05 28.32 19.27
C LEU A 223 -21.33 27.81 19.91
N THR A 224 -21.83 28.61 20.84
CA THR A 224 -23.16 28.47 21.44
C THR A 224 -24.19 28.66 20.33
N ILE A 225 -24.77 27.57 19.82
CA ILE A 225 -25.87 27.65 18.84
C ILE A 225 -27.20 27.63 19.58
N LEU A 226 -27.90 28.77 19.54
CA LEU A 226 -29.30 28.92 19.90
C LEU A 226 -30.18 28.07 18.96
N ARG A 227 -31.04 27.21 19.52
CA ARG A 227 -32.03 26.43 18.76
C ARG A 227 -33.25 27.29 18.39
N PRO A 228 -33.71 27.33 17.13
CA PRO A 228 -35.08 27.76 16.82
C PRO A 228 -36.05 26.58 16.98
N LYS A 229 -37.26 26.90 17.48
CA LYS A 229 -38.36 25.97 17.78
C LYS A 229 -38.90 25.27 16.52
N ALA A 230 -39.18 23.99 16.67
CA ALA A 230 -39.83 23.13 15.69
C ALA A 230 -41.26 23.58 15.34
N ARG A 231 -41.64 23.48 14.06
CA ARG A 231 -43.04 23.38 13.63
C ARG A 231 -43.24 22.11 12.78
N SER A 232 -44.31 21.43 13.14
CA SER A 232 -44.85 20.15 12.66
C SER A 232 -45.02 20.03 11.14
N ILE A 233 -44.56 18.92 10.55
CA ILE A 233 -45.12 18.36 9.30
C ILE A 233 -45.26 16.82 9.42
N HIS A 234 -46.43 16.37 8.95
CA HIS A 234 -47.10 15.06 8.85
C HIS A 234 -46.34 13.72 8.91
N LYS A 235 -46.99 12.78 9.61
CA LYS A 235 -46.79 11.32 9.62
C LYS A 235 -47.26 10.70 8.29
N GLY A 236 -46.44 9.88 7.62
CA GLY A 236 -46.92 9.07 6.49
C GLY A 236 -45.91 8.45 5.51
N GLN A 237 -44.59 8.64 5.67
CA GLN A 237 -43.56 7.89 4.94
C GLN A 237 -42.50 7.40 5.93
N PRO A 238 -41.79 6.27 5.67
CA PRO A 238 -40.52 6.04 6.35
C PRO A 238 -39.67 7.25 6.01
N SER A 239 -39.45 8.11 7.00
CA SER A 239 -38.83 9.41 6.76
C SER A 239 -37.47 9.17 6.14
N THR A 240 -37.16 9.91 5.08
CA THR A 240 -35.80 10.04 4.52
C THR A 240 -34.77 10.28 5.63
N ILE A 241 -35.22 10.87 6.75
CA ILE A 241 -34.49 11.04 8.01
C ILE A 241 -33.97 9.72 8.58
N LYS A 242 -34.71 8.61 8.57
CA LYS A 242 -34.21 7.32 9.10
C LYS A 242 -33.11 6.71 8.23
N TYR A 243 -33.25 6.82 6.90
CA TYR A 243 -32.17 6.44 5.96
C TYR A 243 -30.95 7.35 6.10
N LEU A 244 -31.16 8.64 6.33
CA LEU A 244 -30.09 9.59 6.63
C LEU A 244 -29.47 9.34 8.01
N GLU A 245 -30.24 8.94 9.02
CA GLU A 245 -29.74 8.58 10.36
C GLU A 245 -28.94 7.28 10.32
N ASP A 246 -29.42 6.24 9.64
CA ASP A 246 -28.70 4.98 9.49
C ASP A 246 -27.44 5.15 8.62
N ALA A 247 -27.50 5.98 7.57
CA ALA A 247 -26.32 6.36 6.77
C ALA A 247 -25.35 7.22 7.60
N VAL A 248 -25.82 8.21 8.36
CA VAL A 248 -24.98 9.06 9.23
C VAL A 248 -24.37 8.25 10.36
N VAL A 249 -25.07 7.27 10.92
CA VAL A 249 -24.54 6.35 11.95
C VAL A 249 -23.51 5.40 11.35
N GLY A 250 -23.78 4.80 10.17
CA GLY A 250 -22.81 3.97 9.45
C GLY A 250 -21.55 4.74 9.06
N HIS A 251 -21.69 5.96 8.56
CA HIS A 251 -20.58 6.85 8.20
C HIS A 251 -19.86 7.41 9.43
N ALA A 252 -20.55 7.66 10.54
CA ALA A 252 -19.92 8.06 11.80
C ALA A 252 -19.07 6.92 12.39
N ILE A 253 -19.49 5.67 12.22
CA ILE A 253 -18.70 4.48 12.58
C ILE A 253 -17.45 4.40 11.70
N GLU A 254 -17.57 4.57 10.38
CA GLU A 254 -16.43 4.54 9.45
C GLU A 254 -15.45 5.70 9.66
N MET A 255 -15.94 6.92 9.86
CA MET A 255 -15.10 8.09 10.13
C MET A 255 -14.46 8.04 11.53
N ARG A 256 -15.12 7.41 12.51
CA ARG A 256 -14.53 7.11 13.81
C ARG A 256 -13.45 6.05 13.69
N GLN A 257 -13.68 4.97 12.95
CA GLN A 257 -12.67 3.94 12.67
C GLN A 257 -11.46 4.53 11.94
N LEU A 258 -11.69 5.42 10.96
CA LEU A 258 -10.63 6.14 10.26
C LEU A 258 -9.86 7.08 11.20
N ARG A 259 -10.55 7.85 12.05
CA ARG A 259 -9.89 8.70 13.08
C ARG A 259 -9.08 7.87 14.08
N GLU A 260 -9.63 6.78 14.60
CA GLU A 260 -8.92 5.87 15.51
C GLU A 260 -7.73 5.19 14.82
N ALA A 261 -7.82 4.88 13.52
CA ALA A 261 -6.69 4.39 12.75
C ALA A 261 -5.63 5.47 12.50
N ILE A 262 -6.05 6.71 12.26
CA ILE A 262 -5.16 7.86 12.10
C ILE A 262 -4.42 8.17 13.40
N ASP A 263 -5.11 8.14 14.54
CA ASP A 263 -4.48 8.36 15.84
C ASP A 263 -3.49 7.23 16.16
N ARG A 264 -3.84 5.98 15.82
CA ARG A 264 -2.90 4.85 15.87
C ARG A 264 -1.72 5.01 14.91
N ALA A 265 -1.91 5.57 13.72
CA ALA A 265 -0.83 5.86 12.77
C ALA A 265 0.10 6.99 13.26
N LYS A 266 -0.44 7.98 13.97
CA LYS A 266 0.34 9.07 14.58
C LYS A 266 1.15 8.58 15.78
N GLU A 267 0.52 7.84 16.69
CA GLU A 267 1.22 7.16 17.79
C GLU A 267 2.32 6.25 17.24
N TRP A 268 2.01 5.53 16.16
CA TRP A 268 2.96 4.69 15.45
C TRP A 268 4.21 5.43 14.96
N LEU A 269 4.06 6.56 14.26
CA LEU A 269 5.18 7.36 13.77
C LEU A 269 6.10 7.85 14.90
N LEU A 270 5.51 8.19 16.05
CA LEU A 270 6.24 8.64 17.23
C LEU A 270 6.98 7.47 17.92
N GLU A 271 6.40 6.27 17.90
CA GLU A 271 6.99 5.05 18.50
C GLU A 271 8.05 4.37 17.62
N THR A 272 8.07 4.56 16.30
CA THR A 272 9.02 3.83 15.43
C THR A 272 10.42 4.43 15.39
N ARG A 273 10.55 5.73 15.67
CA ARG A 273 11.84 6.45 15.63
C ARG A 273 12.88 5.91 16.64
N PRO A 274 12.51 5.50 17.87
CA PRO A 274 13.42 4.82 18.80
C PRO A 274 13.74 3.36 18.43
N ILE A 275 12.86 2.64 17.74
CA ILE A 275 13.05 1.20 17.42
C ILE A 275 14.26 1.00 16.51
N LEU A 276 14.46 1.87 15.52
CA LEU A 276 15.65 1.84 14.65
C LEU A 276 16.96 2.21 15.38
N SER A 277 16.84 2.75 16.60
CA SER A 277 17.97 3.14 17.47
C SER A 277 18.15 2.17 18.63
N ALA A 278 17.36 1.09 18.71
CA ALA A 278 17.44 0.12 19.79
C ALA A 278 18.74 -0.69 19.73
N PRO A 279 19.38 -1.01 20.87
CA PRO A 279 20.69 -1.68 20.92
C PRO A 279 20.70 -3.09 20.31
N ASN A 280 19.53 -3.69 20.10
CA ASN A 280 19.38 -5.04 19.53
C ASN A 280 19.01 -5.04 18.04
N VAL A 281 18.98 -3.86 17.39
CA VAL A 281 18.67 -3.71 15.96
C VAL A 281 19.98 -3.48 15.20
N PHE A 282 20.40 -4.53 14.49
CA PHE A 282 21.63 -4.55 13.70
C PHE A 282 21.35 -4.05 12.28
N LYS A 283 22.06 -3.00 11.86
CA LYS A 283 21.82 -2.32 10.56
C LYS A 283 22.16 -3.21 9.36
N GLU A 284 23.09 -4.12 9.54
CA GLU A 284 23.51 -5.14 8.57
C GLU A 284 22.43 -6.21 8.32
N TYR A 285 21.52 -6.42 9.29
CA TYR A 285 20.41 -7.38 9.19
C TYR A 285 19.05 -6.71 8.99
N THR A 286 19.00 -5.38 9.08
CA THR A 286 17.81 -4.59 8.75
C THR A 286 17.82 -4.34 7.25
N ILE A 287 16.92 -4.97 6.52
CA ILE A 287 16.90 -4.91 5.06
C ILE A 287 15.73 -4.09 4.52
N ASN A 288 15.97 -3.52 3.35
CA ASN A 288 14.99 -2.93 2.48
C ASN A 288 14.92 -3.76 1.18
N MET A 289 13.74 -4.27 0.84
CA MET A 289 13.55 -5.19 -0.28
C MET A 289 12.37 -4.76 -1.14
N ASP A 290 12.63 -4.37 -2.39
CA ASP A 290 11.59 -4.11 -3.39
C ASP A 290 11.32 -5.36 -4.23
N GLN A 291 10.07 -5.57 -4.64
CA GLN A 291 9.64 -6.75 -5.40
C GLN A 291 8.85 -6.35 -6.65
N ALA A 292 9.35 -6.80 -7.81
CA ALA A 292 8.68 -6.62 -9.08
C ALA A 292 8.26 -7.98 -9.66
N PRO A 293 6.99 -8.19 -10.03
CA PRO A 293 6.60 -9.34 -10.82
C PRO A 293 7.14 -9.19 -12.26
N LEU A 294 7.95 -10.14 -12.71
CA LEU A 294 8.42 -10.23 -14.09
C LEU A 294 7.67 -11.35 -14.82
N PRO A 295 6.85 -11.04 -15.85
CA PRO A 295 6.22 -12.08 -16.65
C PRO A 295 7.25 -12.83 -17.49
N PHE A 296 7.08 -14.15 -17.62
CA PHE A 296 7.72 -14.90 -18.69
C PHE A 296 6.98 -14.57 -19.98
N SER A 297 7.71 -14.23 -21.04
CA SER A 297 7.18 -14.05 -22.40
C SER A 297 6.70 -15.39 -22.97
N LEU A 298 5.68 -15.99 -22.37
CA LEU A 298 5.03 -17.19 -22.88
C LEU A 298 3.95 -16.75 -23.85
N ALA A 299 4.10 -17.16 -25.11
CA ALA A 299 3.04 -17.01 -26.11
C ALA A 299 1.76 -17.68 -25.61
N SER A 300 0.63 -16.99 -25.72
CA SER A 300 -0.69 -17.58 -25.50
C SER A 300 -1.04 -18.53 -26.65
N SER A 301 -1.86 -19.54 -26.37
CA SER A 301 -2.48 -20.35 -27.42
C SER A 301 -3.31 -19.44 -28.34
N THR A 302 -2.98 -19.40 -29.64
CA THR A 302 -3.75 -18.64 -30.64
C THR A 302 -4.44 -19.62 -31.58
N THR A 303 -5.74 -19.46 -31.80
CA THR A 303 -6.45 -20.11 -32.90
C THR A 303 -6.05 -19.39 -34.19
N LEU A 304 -5.41 -20.08 -35.13
CA LEU A 304 -5.20 -19.56 -36.47
C LEU A 304 -6.53 -19.71 -37.23
N GLU A 305 -7.05 -18.60 -37.74
CA GLU A 305 -8.29 -18.60 -38.53
C GLU A 305 -8.10 -19.40 -39.82
N LEU A 306 -8.78 -20.54 -39.92
CA LEU A 306 -9.38 -21.14 -41.14
C LEU A 306 -10.09 -22.45 -40.78
N GLU A 307 -11.18 -22.75 -41.49
CA GLU A 307 -12.07 -23.89 -41.21
C GLU A 307 -11.36 -25.23 -41.53
N GLY A 308 -11.04 -26.01 -40.49
CA GLY A 308 -10.43 -27.35 -40.60
C GLY A 308 -9.16 -27.61 -39.76
N GLU A 309 -8.59 -26.61 -39.09
CA GLU A 309 -7.33 -26.80 -38.36
C GLU A 309 -7.47 -27.29 -36.90
N LYS A 310 -6.57 -28.20 -36.49
CA LYS A 310 -6.49 -28.77 -35.13
C LYS A 310 -5.76 -27.81 -34.19
N THR A 311 -6.34 -27.57 -33.01
CA THR A 311 -5.70 -26.88 -31.89
C THR A 311 -4.34 -27.50 -31.56
N VAL A 312 -3.25 -26.73 -31.69
CA VAL A 312 -1.94 -27.14 -31.16
C VAL A 312 -1.88 -26.77 -29.68
N THR A 313 -2.21 -27.72 -28.82
CA THR A 313 -2.03 -27.57 -27.37
C THR A 313 -0.54 -27.64 -27.06
N ILE A 314 0.08 -26.49 -26.79
CA ILE A 314 1.42 -26.46 -26.21
C ILE A 314 1.31 -27.11 -24.82
N ARG A 315 1.93 -28.28 -24.63
CA ARG A 315 1.96 -28.96 -23.33
C ARG A 315 2.70 -28.07 -22.33
N GLN A 316 1.95 -27.43 -21.45
CA GLN A 316 2.50 -26.70 -20.31
C GLN A 316 2.85 -27.70 -19.20
N THR A 317 3.99 -27.49 -18.55
CA THR A 317 4.29 -28.19 -17.28
C THR A 317 3.31 -27.71 -16.21
N GLU A 318 2.91 -28.58 -15.27
CA GLU A 318 1.99 -28.29 -14.16
C GLU A 318 2.43 -27.13 -13.22
N ASN A 319 3.61 -26.54 -13.47
CA ASN A 319 4.20 -25.41 -12.74
C ASN A 319 4.11 -24.06 -13.48
N SER A 320 3.28 -23.96 -14.53
CA SER A 320 3.19 -22.75 -15.37
C SER A 320 2.42 -21.61 -14.68
N LYS A 321 3.11 -20.82 -13.86
CA LYS A 321 2.73 -19.42 -13.67
C LYS A 321 3.54 -18.56 -14.62
N THR A 322 2.85 -17.64 -15.29
CA THR A 322 3.36 -16.72 -16.31
C THR A 322 4.30 -15.64 -15.78
N ARG A 323 4.80 -15.74 -14.53
CA ARG A 323 5.69 -14.75 -13.92
C ARG A 323 6.58 -15.33 -12.82
N CYS A 324 7.78 -14.76 -12.66
CA CYS A 324 8.58 -14.85 -11.43
C CYS A 324 8.55 -13.51 -10.68
N THR A 325 8.93 -13.51 -9.40
CA THR A 325 9.15 -12.27 -8.65
C THR A 325 10.64 -12.01 -8.57
N VAL A 326 11.08 -10.84 -8.99
CA VAL A 326 12.44 -10.36 -8.77
C VAL A 326 12.45 -9.46 -7.56
N SER A 327 13.38 -9.76 -6.65
CA SER A 327 13.59 -9.01 -5.42
C SER A 327 14.97 -8.34 -5.46
N LEU A 328 14.97 -7.02 -5.20
CA LEU A 328 16.18 -6.22 -5.04
C LEU A 328 16.26 -5.75 -3.60
N THR A 329 17.38 -6.06 -2.93
CA THR A 329 17.51 -5.82 -1.49
C THR A 329 18.74 -4.97 -1.16
N ILE A 330 18.59 -4.01 -0.26
CA ILE A 330 19.66 -3.19 0.33
C ILE A 330 19.54 -3.22 1.86
N THR A 331 20.63 -3.38 2.59
CA THR A 331 20.65 -3.31 4.06
C THR A 331 20.63 -1.84 4.55
N ALA A 332 20.29 -1.60 5.82
CA ALA A 332 20.20 -0.26 6.39
C ALA A 332 21.57 0.44 6.48
N ASP A 333 22.67 -0.32 6.51
CA ASP A 333 24.04 0.20 6.37
C ASP A 333 24.42 0.56 4.92
N GLY A 334 23.58 0.24 3.92
CA GLY A 334 23.75 0.60 2.52
C GLY A 334 24.35 -0.49 1.62
N ARG A 335 24.60 -1.69 2.12
CA ARG A 335 25.08 -2.81 1.30
C ARG A 335 23.95 -3.37 0.42
N LYS A 336 24.20 -3.49 -0.88
CA LYS A 336 23.28 -4.13 -1.83
C LYS A 336 23.47 -5.66 -1.78
N LEU A 337 22.38 -6.40 -1.61
CA LEU A 337 22.39 -7.86 -1.68
C LEU A 337 22.21 -8.32 -3.14
N LYS A 338 22.60 -9.57 -3.41
CA LYS A 338 22.40 -10.18 -4.74
C LYS A 338 20.90 -10.24 -5.06
N PRO A 339 20.48 -9.91 -6.29
CA PRO A 339 19.09 -10.07 -6.71
C PRO A 339 18.60 -11.49 -6.48
N MET A 340 17.37 -11.63 -5.97
CA MET A 340 16.72 -12.92 -5.78
C MET A 340 15.60 -13.10 -6.80
N ILE A 341 15.57 -14.24 -7.48
CA ILE A 341 14.48 -14.62 -8.38
C ILE A 341 13.65 -15.69 -7.68
N ILE A 342 12.40 -15.37 -7.38
CA ILE A 342 11.49 -16.23 -6.62
C ILE A 342 10.45 -16.81 -7.58
N PHE A 343 10.37 -18.14 -7.62
CA PHE A 343 9.35 -18.88 -8.34
C PHE A 343 8.30 -19.37 -7.35
N LYS A 344 7.02 -19.08 -7.60
CA LYS A 344 5.93 -19.60 -6.78
C LYS A 344 5.64 -21.05 -7.18
N SER A 345 6.10 -22.00 -6.37
CA SER A 345 5.84 -23.44 -6.55
C SER A 345 4.43 -23.82 -6.06
N GLN A 346 3.74 -24.73 -6.77
CA GLN A 346 2.62 -25.47 -6.18
C GLN A 346 3.16 -26.64 -5.34
N ARG A 347 2.62 -26.84 -4.13
CA ARG A 347 2.95 -28.00 -3.30
C ARG A 347 2.61 -29.28 -4.07
N GLY A 348 3.59 -30.17 -4.25
CA GLY A 348 3.38 -31.52 -4.79
C GLY A 348 3.98 -31.80 -6.17
N ALA A 349 4.41 -30.78 -6.93
CA ALA A 349 5.11 -31.01 -8.20
C ALA A 349 6.59 -31.31 -7.92
N GLY A 350 7.07 -32.48 -8.34
CA GLY A 350 8.47 -32.89 -8.25
C GLY A 350 9.41 -31.78 -8.71
N ARG A 351 10.49 -31.56 -7.95
CA ARG A 351 11.52 -30.53 -8.22
C ARG A 351 12.10 -30.73 -9.62
N LEU A 352 11.60 -30.03 -10.64
CA LEU A 352 12.34 -29.81 -11.87
C LEU A 352 13.48 -28.83 -11.55
N ARG A 353 14.70 -29.35 -11.57
CA ARG A 353 15.94 -28.62 -11.30
C ARG A 353 16.55 -28.21 -12.65
N PRO A 354 16.55 -26.92 -13.02
CA PRO A 354 17.36 -26.48 -14.15
C PRO A 354 18.85 -26.65 -13.77
N GLU A 355 19.62 -27.37 -14.59
CA GLU A 355 21.02 -27.75 -14.32
C GLU A 355 21.95 -26.55 -14.06
N ASN A 356 21.54 -25.34 -14.44
CA ASN A 356 22.36 -24.13 -14.40
C ASN A 356 22.00 -23.16 -13.25
N LEU A 357 21.07 -23.53 -12.36
CA LEU A 357 20.72 -22.73 -11.18
C LEU A 357 21.22 -23.46 -9.93
N GLN A 358 22.28 -22.96 -9.29
CA GLN A 358 22.69 -23.48 -7.99
C GLN A 358 21.61 -23.15 -6.94
N PRO A 359 20.99 -24.15 -6.30
CA PRO A 359 20.04 -23.91 -5.23
C PRO A 359 20.78 -23.44 -3.97
N ALA A 360 20.30 -22.37 -3.34
CA ALA A 360 20.41 -22.29 -1.89
C ALA A 360 19.38 -23.31 -1.34
N SER A 361 19.84 -24.52 -1.03
CA SER A 361 19.00 -25.55 -0.43
C SER A 361 18.63 -25.12 0.99
N ILE A 362 17.45 -24.55 1.17
CA ILE A 362 16.78 -24.59 2.48
C ILE A 362 16.05 -25.94 2.50
N GLU A 363 16.76 -26.97 2.96
CA GLU A 363 16.10 -28.19 3.38
C GLU A 363 15.22 -27.88 4.59
N THR A 364 14.00 -28.37 4.51
CA THR A 364 12.91 -28.22 5.46
C THR A 364 13.30 -28.63 6.88
N THR A 365 13.23 -27.71 7.83
CA THR A 365 12.63 -27.88 9.17
C THR A 365 12.46 -26.49 9.79
N TRP A 366 11.21 -26.03 9.93
CA TRP A 366 10.89 -24.71 10.49
C TRP A 366 11.10 -24.60 12.01
N CYS A 367 11.68 -25.61 12.66
CA CYS A 367 11.99 -25.62 14.10
C CYS A 367 13.10 -26.64 14.42
N SER A 368 14.37 -26.31 14.17
CA SER A 368 15.49 -26.87 14.96
C SER A 368 16.79 -26.15 14.62
N ALA A 369 17.03 -25.02 15.27
CA ALA A 369 18.38 -24.49 15.46
C ALA A 369 18.47 -23.89 16.86
N VAL A 370 18.32 -24.76 17.86
CA VAL A 370 18.92 -24.53 19.18
C VAL A 370 20.40 -24.87 19.03
N ASN A 371 21.25 -23.88 19.29
CA ASN A 371 22.67 -23.94 19.67
C ASN A 371 23.57 -25.00 19.01
N THR A 372 24.60 -24.52 18.31
CA THR A 372 25.95 -25.06 18.54
C THR A 372 26.98 -23.93 18.55
N MET A 373 27.50 -23.64 19.74
CA MET A 373 28.77 -22.94 19.96
C MET A 373 29.93 -23.79 19.38
N PRO A 374 31.02 -23.18 18.92
CA PRO A 374 32.11 -23.91 18.30
C PRO A 374 32.98 -24.62 19.35
N GLY A 375 33.24 -25.91 19.13
CA GLY A 375 34.42 -26.60 19.66
C GLY A 375 34.13 -27.77 20.62
N LYS A 376 34.16 -28.98 20.07
CA LYS A 376 35.06 -30.06 20.51
C LYS A 376 34.90 -31.27 19.59
N THR A 377 35.99 -31.56 18.89
CA THR A 377 36.26 -32.80 18.17
C THR A 377 36.00 -34.04 19.02
N ARG A 378 35.42 -35.08 18.42
CA ARG A 378 35.91 -36.44 18.67
C ARG A 378 35.78 -37.33 17.44
N LYS A 379 36.86 -38.07 17.23
CA LYS A 379 37.19 -38.97 16.13
C LYS A 379 36.38 -40.27 16.20
N THR A 380 36.32 -40.88 15.01
CA THR A 380 36.00 -42.26 14.60
C THR A 380 34.59 -42.75 14.85
#